data_AF-A0A9D2K8L7-F1
#
_entry.id   AF-A0A9D2K8L7-F1
#
_cell.length_a   1.000
_cell.length_b   1.000
_cell.length_c   1.000
_cell.angle_alpha   90.00
_cell.angle_beta   90.00
_cell.angle_gamma   90.00
#
_symmetry.space_group_name_H-M   'P 1'
#
loop_
_entity.id
_entity.type
_entity.pdbx_description
1 polymer ?
#
loop_
_entity_poly.entity_id
_entity_poly.type
_entity_poly.pdbx_seq_one_letter_code
_entity_poly.pdbx_strand_id
1 'polypeptide(L)'
;MRDDICTIPVSEVFERKEGCPICRMRDTIEERMLDYIMGAAMMEPDVRQETNRKGFCTDHLNRMMGRRGRLSLALMLDSRLQELDGQLFAEKGLIRPAPQKKGARAAEMTGSCFVCEKMEWGMERMLDTVYRLYETESDFRELFDSQPLFCLPHYTRLMQGCDKKAMRTHGGDFARSLSAITRRHLQELLGDVQHYCKMYDYRSAGEDADWGNARDAVERAVAFLTSRMPAD
;
A
#
# COMPACT_ATOMS: atom_id res chain seq x y z
N MET A 1 -8.22 -4.96 -19.30
CA MET A 1 -7.28 -4.32 -18.35
C MET A 1 -5.88 -4.80 -18.66
N ARG A 2 -4.90 -3.91 -18.56
CA ARG A 2 -3.50 -4.18 -18.83
C ARG A 2 -2.81 -4.75 -17.58
N ASP A 3 -2.64 -6.07 -17.55
CA ASP A 3 -2.05 -6.79 -16.40
C ASP A 3 -0.60 -6.36 -16.12
N ASP A 4 0.10 -5.85 -17.13
CA ASP A 4 1.46 -5.34 -17.07
C ASP A 4 1.62 -4.18 -16.08
N ILE A 5 0.57 -3.39 -15.85
CA ILE A 5 0.67 -2.19 -14.99
C ILE A 5 0.92 -2.56 -13.53
N CYS A 6 0.36 -3.69 -13.09
CA CYS A 6 0.55 -4.20 -11.73
C CYS A 6 1.78 -5.13 -11.61
N THR A 7 2.57 -5.29 -12.68
CA THR A 7 3.77 -6.11 -12.67
C THR A 7 5.02 -5.25 -12.64
N ILE A 8 5.94 -5.59 -11.75
CA ILE A 8 7.25 -4.96 -11.62
C ILE A 8 8.27 -6.10 -11.54
N PRO A 9 9.46 -6.00 -12.15
CA PRO A 9 10.52 -6.97 -11.90
C PRO A 9 10.90 -6.96 -10.41
N VAL A 10 10.56 -8.03 -9.68
CA VAL A 10 10.80 -8.11 -8.23
C VAL A 10 12.29 -7.92 -7.91
N SER A 11 13.19 -8.52 -8.68
CA SER A 11 14.63 -8.37 -8.49
C SER A 11 15.09 -6.90 -8.53
N GLU A 12 14.61 -6.10 -9.49
CA GLU A 12 14.93 -4.67 -9.60
C GLU A 12 14.48 -3.88 -8.35
N VAL A 13 13.35 -4.27 -7.77
CA VAL A 13 12.86 -3.63 -6.55
C VAL A 13 13.76 -3.96 -5.36
N PHE A 14 14.30 -5.17 -5.29
CA PHE A 14 15.22 -5.58 -4.23
C PHE A 14 16.66 -5.07 -4.45
N GLU A 15 17.06 -4.72 -5.67
CA GLU A 15 18.39 -4.15 -5.92
C GLU A 15 18.61 -2.82 -5.19
N ARG A 16 17.58 -1.97 -5.09
CA ARG A 16 17.73 -0.69 -4.36
C ARG A 16 17.51 -0.90 -2.85
N LYS A 17 18.56 -0.67 -2.07
CA LYS A 17 18.63 -0.93 -0.62
C LYS A 17 18.18 0.26 0.24
N GLU A 18 17.00 0.78 -0.07
CA GLU A 18 16.43 1.97 0.57
C GLU A 18 15.01 1.69 1.08
N GLY A 19 14.83 1.68 2.40
CA GLY A 19 13.54 1.40 3.01
C GLY A 19 13.05 -0.04 2.78
N CYS A 20 11.74 -0.26 2.91
CA CYS A 20 11.13 -1.57 2.70
C CYS A 20 10.87 -1.82 1.20
N PRO A 21 11.39 -2.90 0.60
CA PRO A 21 11.15 -3.19 -0.83
C PRO A 21 9.68 -3.45 -1.13
N ILE A 22 8.93 -4.02 -0.18
CA ILE A 22 7.49 -4.29 -0.35
C ILE A 22 6.67 -2.99 -0.36
N CYS A 23 7.05 -1.98 0.46
CA CYS A 23 6.46 -0.65 0.35
C CYS A 23 6.68 -0.07 -1.05
N ARG A 24 7.91 -0.19 -1.58
CA ARG A 24 8.22 0.32 -2.91
C ARG A 24 7.41 -0.36 -4.01
N MET A 25 7.23 -1.69 -3.94
CA MET A 25 6.36 -2.41 -4.88
C MET A 25 4.95 -1.85 -4.85
N ARG A 26 4.35 -1.76 -3.64
CA ARG A 26 3.00 -1.23 -3.44
C ARG A 26 2.89 0.20 -3.97
N ASP A 27 3.81 1.07 -3.61
CA ASP A 27 3.78 2.50 -3.96
C ASP A 27 3.94 2.68 -5.48
N THR A 28 4.77 1.85 -6.11
CA THR A 28 4.94 1.86 -7.58
C THR A 28 3.67 1.37 -8.29
N ILE A 29 3.03 0.29 -7.82
CA ILE A 29 1.76 -0.19 -8.38
C ILE A 29 0.68 0.88 -8.21
N GLU A 30 0.58 1.47 -7.03
CA GLU A 30 -0.37 2.52 -6.72
C GLU A 30 -0.17 3.75 -7.60
N GLU A 31 1.06 4.21 -7.77
CA GLU A 31 1.41 5.34 -8.63
C GLU A 31 1.01 5.07 -10.08
N ARG A 32 1.43 3.92 -10.62
CA ARG A 32 1.09 3.50 -11.99
C ARG A 32 -0.42 3.34 -12.18
N MET A 33 -1.14 2.88 -11.17
CA MET A 33 -2.61 2.78 -11.22
C MET A 33 -3.28 4.14 -11.24
N LEU A 34 -2.84 5.06 -10.39
CA LEU A 34 -3.37 6.41 -10.39
C LEU A 34 -3.09 7.12 -11.73
N ASP A 35 -1.90 6.94 -12.30
CA ASP A 35 -1.56 7.51 -13.62
C ASP A 35 -2.38 6.88 -14.75
N TYR A 36 -2.58 5.57 -14.71
CA TYR A 36 -3.41 4.86 -15.69
C TYR A 36 -4.84 5.39 -15.67
N ILE A 37 -5.50 5.43 -14.50
CA ILE A 37 -6.90 5.87 -14.40
C ILE A 37 -7.09 7.36 -14.65
N MET A 38 -6.09 8.19 -14.33
CA MET A 38 -6.16 9.63 -14.59
C MET A 38 -5.79 9.99 -16.05
N GLY A 39 -5.11 9.07 -16.74
CA GLY A 39 -4.73 9.20 -18.14
C GLY A 39 -5.83 8.77 -19.12
N ALA A 40 -5.42 8.26 -20.28
CA ALA A 40 -6.34 7.91 -21.37
C ALA A 40 -7.26 6.71 -21.04
N ALA A 41 -6.88 5.87 -20.07
CA ALA A 41 -7.62 4.65 -19.78
C ALA A 41 -9.02 4.88 -19.23
N MET A 42 -9.31 6.05 -18.66
CA MET A 42 -10.66 6.43 -18.25
C MET A 42 -11.67 6.43 -19.42
N MET A 43 -11.17 6.61 -20.65
CA MET A 43 -11.99 6.56 -21.86
C MET A 43 -12.33 5.11 -22.28
N GLU A 44 -11.70 4.10 -21.69
CA GLU A 44 -12.01 2.69 -21.96
C GLU A 44 -13.34 2.30 -21.29
N PRO A 45 -14.34 1.79 -22.03
CA PRO A 45 -15.65 1.48 -21.48
C PRO A 45 -15.64 0.50 -20.30
N ASP A 46 -14.74 -0.50 -20.34
CA ASP A 46 -14.63 -1.52 -19.29
C ASP A 46 -14.10 -0.92 -17.98
N VAL A 47 -13.07 -0.08 -18.08
CA VAL A 47 -12.49 0.63 -16.92
C VAL A 47 -13.55 1.54 -16.31
N ARG A 48 -14.25 2.32 -17.13
CA ARG A 48 -15.31 3.23 -16.66
C ARG A 48 -16.44 2.48 -15.96
N GLN A 49 -16.88 1.35 -16.49
CA GLN A 49 -17.90 0.51 -15.85
C GLN A 49 -17.43 -0.02 -14.49
N GLU A 50 -16.18 -0.49 -14.41
CA GLU A 50 -15.64 -1.03 -13.17
C GLU A 50 -15.44 0.06 -12.10
N THR A 51 -14.92 1.23 -12.48
CA THR A 51 -14.79 2.39 -11.58
C THR A 51 -16.15 2.95 -11.15
N ASN A 52 -17.14 2.98 -12.05
CA ASN A 52 -18.50 3.40 -11.72
C ASN A 52 -19.18 2.43 -10.77
N ARG A 53 -18.89 1.12 -10.86
CA ARG A 53 -19.44 0.13 -9.93
C ARG A 53 -18.78 0.25 -8.56
N LYS A 54 -17.45 0.27 -8.52
CA LYS A 54 -16.68 0.17 -7.26
C LYS A 54 -16.48 1.49 -6.54
N GLY A 55 -16.35 2.59 -7.27
CA GLY A 55 -15.94 3.88 -6.72
C GLY A 55 -14.49 3.89 -6.23
N PHE A 56 -14.19 4.88 -5.39
CA PHE A 56 -12.85 5.13 -4.84
C PHE A 56 -12.97 5.49 -3.36
N CYS A 57 -12.00 5.09 -2.55
CA CYS A 57 -11.93 5.48 -1.14
C CYS A 57 -11.48 6.94 -1.00
N THR A 58 -11.67 7.51 0.19
CA THR A 58 -11.27 8.89 0.50
C THR A 58 -9.78 9.14 0.22
N ASP A 59 -8.91 8.20 0.57
CA ASP A 59 -7.47 8.32 0.33
C ASP A 59 -7.16 8.43 -1.18
N HIS A 60 -7.67 7.50 -1.99
CA HIS A 60 -7.43 7.52 -3.43
C HIS A 60 -8.09 8.71 -4.12
N LEU A 61 -9.25 9.19 -3.64
CA LEU A 61 -9.85 10.44 -4.12
C LEU A 61 -8.95 11.64 -3.83
N ASN A 62 -8.43 11.78 -2.62
CA ASN A 62 -7.51 12.87 -2.26
C ASN A 62 -6.23 12.82 -3.09
N ARG A 63 -5.66 11.62 -3.30
CA ARG A 63 -4.48 11.45 -4.16
C ARG A 63 -4.76 11.80 -5.62
N MET A 64 -5.91 11.42 -6.16
CA MET A 64 -6.32 11.82 -7.51
C MET A 64 -6.55 13.33 -7.62
N MET A 65 -7.12 13.96 -6.59
CA MET A 65 -7.33 15.41 -6.55
C MET A 65 -6.00 16.19 -6.58
N GLY A 66 -4.94 15.66 -5.95
CA GLY A 66 -3.60 16.24 -5.96
C GLY A 66 -2.87 16.13 -7.31
N ARG A 67 -3.37 15.33 -8.26
CA ARG A 67 -2.76 15.15 -9.58
C ARG A 67 -3.22 16.18 -10.59
N ARG A 68 -2.45 16.32 -11.67
CA ARG A 68 -2.86 17.04 -12.89
C ARG A 68 -3.97 16.26 -13.58
N GLY A 69 -4.87 16.95 -14.28
CA GLY A 69 -5.99 16.31 -15.00
C GLY A 69 -7.32 16.34 -14.25
N ARG A 70 -7.74 17.52 -13.76
CA ARG A 70 -9.04 17.72 -13.08
C ARG A 70 -10.23 17.28 -13.93
N LEU A 71 -10.15 17.39 -15.25
CA LEU A 71 -11.20 16.95 -16.17
C LEU A 71 -11.40 15.44 -16.11
N SER A 72 -10.31 14.65 -16.09
CA SER A 72 -10.40 13.18 -16.01
C SER A 72 -11.13 12.76 -14.74
N LEU A 73 -10.76 13.35 -13.60
CA LEU A 73 -11.44 13.09 -12.33
C LEU A 73 -12.90 13.57 -12.36
N ALA A 74 -13.19 14.75 -12.92
CA ALA A 74 -14.55 15.26 -13.02
C ALA A 74 -15.46 14.34 -13.84
N LEU A 75 -14.97 13.77 -14.95
CA LEU A 75 -15.74 12.84 -15.78
C LEU A 75 -16.01 11.50 -15.08
N MET A 76 -15.05 10.99 -14.31
CA MET A 76 -15.27 9.81 -13.45
C MET A 76 -16.30 10.09 -12.37
N LEU A 77 -16.19 11.25 -11.72
CA LEU A 77 -17.13 11.66 -10.67
C LEU A 77 -18.54 11.91 -11.24
N ASP A 78 -18.67 12.56 -12.40
CA ASP A 78 -19.96 12.78 -13.07
C ASP A 78 -20.67 11.44 -13.34
N SER A 79 -19.95 10.51 -13.96
CA SER A 79 -20.47 9.16 -14.25
C SER A 79 -20.91 8.42 -12.98
N ARG A 80 -20.11 8.54 -11.91
CA ARG A 80 -20.38 7.89 -10.64
C ARG A 80 -21.56 8.52 -9.89
N LEU A 81 -21.69 9.84 -9.92
CA LEU A 81 -22.83 10.54 -9.32
C LEU A 81 -24.14 10.19 -10.03
N GLN A 82 -24.13 10.09 -11.35
CA GLN A 82 -25.28 9.62 -12.13
C GLN A 82 -25.65 8.17 -11.80
N GLU A 83 -24.67 7.27 -11.65
CA GLU A 83 -24.93 5.88 -11.24
C GLU A 83 -25.53 5.81 -9.83
N LEU A 84 -25.01 6.58 -8.87
CA LEU A 84 -25.54 6.64 -7.51
C LEU A 84 -26.96 7.21 -7.47
N ASP A 85 -27.23 8.28 -8.22
CA ASP A 85 -28.57 8.84 -8.38
C ASP A 85 -29.55 7.79 -8.93
N GLY A 86 -29.17 7.16 -10.04
CA GLY A 86 -29.97 6.14 -10.73
C GLY A 86 -30.24 4.86 -9.95
N GLN A 87 -29.41 4.53 -8.96
CA GLN A 87 -29.51 3.31 -8.14
C GLN A 87 -30.13 3.57 -6.75
N LEU A 88 -29.93 4.75 -6.17
CA LEU A 88 -30.34 5.04 -4.79
C LEU A 88 -31.54 5.99 -4.70
N PHE A 89 -31.65 6.94 -5.64
CA PHE A 89 -32.58 8.06 -5.53
C PHE A 89 -33.64 8.08 -6.63
N ALA A 90 -33.34 7.55 -7.82
CA ALA A 90 -34.31 7.40 -8.88
C ALA A 90 -35.48 6.50 -8.43
N GLU A 91 -36.70 7.05 -8.47
CA GLU A 91 -37.91 6.33 -8.11
C GLU A 91 -38.29 5.32 -9.20
N LYS A 92 -37.60 4.17 -9.22
CA LYS A 92 -37.94 3.05 -10.10
C LYS A 92 -38.97 2.15 -9.43
N GLY A 93 -40.25 2.42 -9.69
CA GLY A 93 -41.38 1.53 -9.36
C GLY A 93 -42.38 2.07 -8.33
N LEU A 94 -43.54 1.40 -8.20
CA LEU A 94 -44.64 1.81 -7.30
C LEU A 94 -44.38 1.53 -5.80
N ILE A 95 -43.35 0.76 -5.46
CA ILE A 95 -43.06 0.34 -4.08
C ILE A 95 -41.71 0.91 -3.64
N ARG A 96 -41.74 1.79 -2.63
CA ARG A 96 -40.51 2.35 -2.04
C ARG A 96 -39.84 1.30 -1.14
N PRO A 97 -38.52 1.05 -1.30
CA PRO A 97 -37.78 0.15 -0.43
C PRO A 97 -37.72 0.68 1.00
N ALA A 98 -37.68 -0.23 1.98
CA ALA A 98 -37.53 0.13 3.39
C ALA A 98 -36.21 0.90 3.64
N PRO A 99 -36.18 1.87 4.57
CA PRO A 99 -34.99 2.70 4.85
C PRO A 99 -33.71 1.90 5.08
N GLN A 100 -33.80 0.78 5.82
CA GLN A 100 -32.65 -0.09 6.13
C GLN A 100 -32.08 -0.76 4.86
N LYS A 101 -32.94 -1.18 3.93
CA LYS A 101 -32.51 -1.78 2.65
C LYS A 101 -31.85 -0.72 1.76
N LYS A 102 -32.38 0.50 1.74
CA LYS A 102 -31.78 1.63 1.03
C LYS A 102 -30.40 2.00 1.61
N GLY A 103 -30.28 2.01 2.94
CA GLY A 103 -29.00 2.22 3.63
C GLY A 103 -27.96 1.14 3.32
N ALA A 104 -28.35 -0.14 3.36
CA ALA A 104 -27.47 -1.26 3.02
C ALA A 104 -26.97 -1.19 1.57
N ARG A 105 -27.84 -0.82 0.63
CA ARG A 105 -27.45 -0.63 -0.78
C ARG A 105 -26.46 0.52 -0.95
N ALA A 106 -26.68 1.64 -0.24
CA ALA A 106 -25.74 2.76 -0.26
C ALA A 106 -24.36 2.32 0.26
N ALA A 107 -24.31 1.59 1.38
CA ALA A 107 -23.07 1.06 1.95
C ALA A 107 -22.36 0.07 1.03
N GLU A 108 -23.09 -0.82 0.36
CA GLU A 108 -22.52 -1.74 -0.64
C GLU A 108 -21.86 -0.96 -1.79
N MET A 109 -22.53 0.07 -2.29
CA MET A 109 -22.00 0.87 -3.39
C MET A 109 -20.77 1.68 -2.97
N THR A 110 -20.70 2.20 -1.74
CA THR A 110 -19.60 3.06 -1.27
C THR A 110 -18.49 2.32 -0.52
N GLY A 111 -18.64 1.01 -0.28
CA GLY A 111 -17.73 0.21 0.54
C GLY A 111 -16.50 -0.34 -0.19
N SER A 112 -16.32 -0.06 -1.48
CA SER A 112 -15.19 -0.58 -2.27
C SER A 112 -14.35 0.54 -2.89
N CYS A 113 -13.14 0.19 -3.32
CA CYS A 113 -12.28 1.08 -4.09
C CYS A 113 -11.62 0.30 -5.22
N PHE A 114 -11.79 0.78 -6.45
CA PHE A 114 -11.18 0.18 -7.64
C PHE A 114 -9.65 0.07 -7.49
N VAL A 115 -8.99 1.15 -7.07
CA VAL A 115 -7.52 1.18 -6.94
C VAL A 115 -7.04 0.23 -5.85
N CYS A 116 -7.67 0.22 -4.67
CA CYS A 116 -7.32 -0.73 -3.60
C CYS A 116 -7.37 -2.19 -4.08
N GLU A 117 -8.41 -2.57 -4.82
CA GLU A 117 -8.55 -3.95 -5.29
C GLU A 117 -7.49 -4.32 -6.32
N LYS A 118 -7.18 -3.42 -7.26
CA LYS A 118 -6.11 -3.66 -8.24
C LYS A 118 -4.73 -3.71 -7.60
N MET A 119 -4.49 -2.85 -6.61
CA MET A 119 -3.27 -2.90 -5.81
C MET A 119 -3.15 -4.22 -5.06
N GLU A 120 -4.21 -4.68 -4.41
CA GLU A 120 -4.17 -5.92 -3.63
C GLU A 120 -3.91 -7.12 -4.55
N TRP A 121 -4.62 -7.19 -5.69
CA TRP A 121 -4.37 -8.20 -6.72
C TRP A 121 -2.92 -8.18 -7.24
N GLY A 122 -2.37 -6.99 -7.50
CA GLY A 122 -0.97 -6.84 -7.94
C GLY A 122 0.00 -7.29 -6.85
N MET A 123 -0.23 -6.88 -5.61
CA MET A 123 0.61 -7.20 -4.47
C MET A 123 0.64 -8.70 -4.17
N GLU A 124 -0.49 -9.40 -4.20
CA GLU A 124 -0.53 -10.86 -4.01
C GLU A 124 0.41 -11.59 -4.98
N ARG A 125 0.32 -11.25 -6.27
CA ARG A 125 1.13 -11.87 -7.34
C ARG A 125 2.62 -11.53 -7.22
N MET A 126 2.91 -10.31 -6.80
CA MET A 126 4.28 -9.86 -6.56
C MET A 126 4.90 -10.60 -5.38
N LEU A 127 4.13 -10.84 -4.31
CA LEU A 127 4.59 -11.61 -3.16
C LEU A 127 4.77 -13.10 -3.51
N ASP A 128 3.87 -13.69 -4.29
CA ASP A 128 4.08 -15.04 -4.85
C ASP A 128 5.40 -15.13 -5.61
N THR A 129 5.74 -14.07 -6.34
CA THR A 129 7.02 -13.98 -7.06
C THR A 129 8.20 -13.86 -6.10
N VAL A 130 8.10 -13.08 -5.01
CA VAL A 130 9.12 -13.02 -3.95
C VAL A 130 9.41 -14.40 -3.37
N TYR A 131 8.37 -15.17 -3.01
CA TYR A 131 8.54 -16.52 -2.47
C TYR A 131 9.20 -17.44 -3.51
N ARG A 132 8.70 -17.45 -4.74
CA ARG A 132 9.26 -18.25 -5.82
C ARG A 132 10.74 -17.94 -6.05
N LEU A 133 11.10 -16.66 -6.14
CA LEU A 133 12.48 -16.24 -6.37
C LEU A 133 13.37 -16.65 -5.19
N TYR A 134 12.93 -16.42 -3.94
CA TYR A 134 13.70 -16.84 -2.77
C TYR A 134 13.88 -18.37 -2.71
N GLU A 135 12.87 -19.14 -3.10
CA GLU A 135 12.94 -20.60 -3.12
C GLU A 135 13.88 -21.12 -4.21
N THR A 136 13.93 -20.46 -5.38
CA THR A 136 14.58 -21.01 -6.58
C THR A 136 15.94 -20.39 -6.91
N GLU A 137 16.22 -19.16 -6.47
CA GLU A 137 17.39 -18.39 -6.91
C GLU A 137 18.27 -17.98 -5.72
N SER A 138 19.55 -18.40 -5.74
CA SER A 138 20.53 -18.02 -4.70
C SER A 138 20.77 -16.53 -4.63
N ASP A 139 20.91 -15.91 -5.80
CA ASP A 139 21.27 -14.50 -5.92
C ASP A 139 20.14 -13.62 -5.37
N PHE A 140 18.89 -14.05 -5.53
CA PHE A 140 17.75 -13.36 -4.92
C PHE A 140 17.74 -13.48 -3.39
N ARG A 141 18.19 -14.62 -2.82
CA ARG A 141 18.35 -14.73 -1.37
C ARG A 141 19.39 -13.75 -0.85
N GLU A 142 20.51 -13.58 -1.55
CA GLU A 142 21.51 -12.57 -1.21
C GLU A 142 20.95 -11.15 -1.28
N LEU A 143 20.16 -10.83 -2.32
CA LEU A 143 19.46 -9.56 -2.42
C LEU A 143 18.49 -9.35 -1.26
N PHE A 144 17.69 -10.35 -0.93
CA PHE A 144 16.73 -10.32 0.18
C PHE A 144 17.44 -10.10 1.52
N ASP A 145 18.53 -10.82 1.77
CA ASP A 145 19.30 -10.75 3.02
C ASP A 145 20.02 -9.40 3.18
N SER A 146 20.29 -8.72 2.06
CA SER A 146 20.93 -7.41 2.04
C SER A 146 19.96 -6.23 2.23
N GLN A 147 18.66 -6.48 2.36
CA GLN A 147 17.68 -5.41 2.56
C GLN A 147 17.87 -4.72 3.91
N PRO A 148 17.72 -3.38 3.98
CA PRO A 148 17.95 -2.65 5.21
C PRO A 148 16.85 -2.92 6.25
N LEU A 149 15.60 -3.08 5.81
CA LEU A 149 14.45 -3.31 6.70
C LEU A 149 13.25 -3.93 5.96
N PHE A 150 12.39 -4.57 6.74
CA PHE A 150 10.97 -4.76 6.38
C PHE A 150 10.11 -4.13 7.46
N CYS A 151 9.17 -3.25 7.06
CA CYS A 151 8.24 -2.63 7.99
C CYS A 151 7.26 -3.67 8.55
N LEU A 152 6.67 -3.39 9.71
CA LEU A 152 5.88 -4.38 10.44
C LEU A 152 4.69 -4.93 9.63
N PRO A 153 3.89 -4.12 8.88
CA PRO A 153 2.80 -4.67 8.08
C PRO A 153 3.27 -5.66 6.99
N HIS A 154 4.39 -5.37 6.33
CA HIS A 154 4.93 -6.23 5.29
C HIS A 154 5.68 -7.44 5.85
N TYR A 155 6.32 -7.32 7.01
CA TYR A 155 6.80 -8.47 7.78
C TYR A 155 5.63 -9.44 8.06
N THR A 156 4.52 -8.94 8.59
CA THR A 156 3.34 -9.76 8.88
C THR A 156 2.80 -10.44 7.64
N ARG A 157 2.62 -9.70 6.54
CA ARG A 157 2.12 -10.23 5.28
C ARG A 157 3.04 -11.31 4.69
N LEU A 158 4.35 -11.08 4.71
CA LEU A 158 5.35 -12.05 4.24
C LEU A 158 5.38 -13.32 5.10
N MET A 159 5.32 -13.17 6.43
CA MET A 159 5.30 -14.31 7.35
C MET A 159 4.04 -15.15 7.19
N GLN A 160 2.89 -14.52 6.94
CA GLN A 160 1.61 -15.22 6.71
C GLN A 160 1.60 -16.00 5.39
N GLY A 161 2.25 -15.49 4.34
CA GLY A 161 2.34 -16.18 3.05
C GLY A 161 3.47 -17.22 2.97
N CYS A 162 4.38 -17.24 3.95
CA CYS A 162 5.44 -18.24 4.05
C CYS A 162 4.90 -19.59 4.56
N ASP A 163 4.12 -20.28 3.74
CA ASP A 163 3.60 -21.61 4.03
C ASP A 163 4.38 -22.73 3.31
N LYS A 164 4.06 -23.98 3.62
CA LYS A 164 4.70 -25.17 3.02
C LYS A 164 4.42 -25.34 1.52
N LYS A 165 3.42 -24.66 0.98
CA LYS A 165 3.08 -24.71 -0.46
C LYS A 165 3.95 -23.72 -1.23
N ALA A 166 4.12 -22.50 -0.70
CA ALA A 166 4.94 -21.45 -1.29
C ALA A 166 6.45 -21.69 -1.09
N MET A 167 6.86 -22.19 0.08
CA MET A 167 8.26 -22.25 0.51
C MET A 167 8.61 -23.62 1.08
N ARG A 168 8.99 -24.57 0.22
CA ARG A 168 9.17 -25.99 0.60
C ARG A 168 10.53 -26.28 1.23
N THR A 169 11.58 -25.70 0.66
CA THR A 169 12.99 -25.96 0.98
C THR A 169 13.53 -24.88 1.89
N HIS A 170 13.28 -23.62 1.53
CA HIS A 170 13.91 -22.47 2.17
C HIS A 170 12.98 -21.68 3.08
N GLY A 171 11.76 -22.15 3.36
CA GLY A 171 10.80 -21.43 4.22
C GLY A 171 11.33 -21.12 5.63
N GLY A 172 12.10 -22.05 6.22
CA GLY A 172 12.73 -21.82 7.51
C GLY A 172 13.82 -20.76 7.47
N ASP A 173 14.63 -20.73 6.41
CA ASP A 173 15.66 -19.71 6.19
C ASP A 173 15.04 -18.34 5.94
N PHE A 174 14.02 -18.30 5.09
CA PHE A 174 13.25 -17.09 4.78
C PHE A 174 12.67 -16.44 6.04
N ALA A 175 11.96 -17.22 6.86
CA ALA A 175 11.36 -16.70 8.09
C ALA A 175 12.44 -16.18 9.07
N ARG A 176 13.56 -16.90 9.21
CA ARG A 176 14.67 -16.46 10.06
C ARG A 176 15.31 -15.17 9.56
N SER A 177 15.61 -15.09 8.27
CA SER A 177 16.22 -13.90 7.66
C SER A 177 15.31 -12.68 7.79
N LEU A 178 14.03 -12.83 7.42
CA LEU A 178 13.02 -11.78 7.54
C LEU A 178 12.89 -11.27 8.98
N SER A 179 12.80 -12.17 9.98
CA SER A 179 12.77 -11.78 11.39
C SER A 179 14.06 -11.08 11.84
N ALA A 180 15.23 -11.54 11.39
CA ALA A 180 16.51 -10.95 11.76
C ALA A 180 16.64 -9.51 11.22
N ILE A 181 16.29 -9.29 9.96
CA ILE A 181 16.32 -7.98 9.30
C ILE A 181 15.35 -7.01 10.00
N THR A 182 14.08 -7.41 10.18
CA THR A 182 13.07 -6.58 10.85
C THR A 182 13.45 -6.26 12.30
N ARG A 183 13.98 -7.24 13.04
CA ARG A 183 14.37 -7.03 14.45
C ARG A 183 15.54 -6.06 14.57
N ARG A 184 16.57 -6.19 13.72
CA ARG A 184 17.73 -5.28 13.73
C ARG A 184 17.28 -3.83 13.57
N HIS A 185 16.47 -3.57 12.54
CA HIS A 185 15.93 -2.22 12.30
C HIS A 185 15.04 -1.73 13.46
N LEU A 186 14.19 -2.59 14.03
CA LEU A 186 13.37 -2.24 15.19
C LEU A 186 14.22 -1.84 16.41
N GLN A 187 15.34 -2.52 16.66
CA GLN A 187 16.23 -2.22 17.78
C GLN A 187 16.95 -0.88 17.59
N GLU A 188 17.42 -0.60 16.37
CA GLU A 188 18.00 0.70 16.00
C GLU A 188 16.98 1.82 16.20
N LEU A 189 15.78 1.66 15.65
CA LEU A 189 14.71 2.65 15.73
C LEU A 189 14.22 2.88 17.17
N LEU A 190 14.17 1.83 17.99
CA LEU A 190 13.88 1.96 19.41
C LEU A 190 14.93 2.83 20.12
N GLY A 191 16.22 2.62 19.81
CA GLY A 191 17.30 3.43 20.34
C GLY A 191 17.16 4.91 19.93
N ASP A 192 16.83 5.17 18.67
CA ASP A 192 16.64 6.52 18.15
C ASP A 192 15.44 7.23 18.81
N VAL A 193 14.30 6.56 18.97
CA VAL A 193 13.13 7.13 19.66
C VAL A 193 13.41 7.35 21.14
N GLN A 194 14.12 6.44 21.81
CA GLN A 194 14.54 6.65 23.18
C GLN A 194 15.49 7.84 23.32
N HIS A 195 16.40 8.03 22.36
CA HIS A 195 17.26 9.21 22.31
C HIS A 195 16.43 10.47 22.10
N TYR A 196 15.50 10.48 21.14
CA TYR A 196 14.57 11.59 20.92
C TYR A 196 13.86 12.00 22.21
N CYS A 197 13.29 11.05 22.95
CA CYS A 197 12.62 11.32 24.22
C CYS A 197 13.56 11.96 25.28
N LYS A 198 14.83 11.52 25.35
CA LYS A 198 15.82 12.08 26.28
C LYS A 198 16.19 13.52 25.96
N MET A 199 16.18 13.91 24.69
CA MET A 199 16.49 15.29 24.27
C MET A 199 15.47 16.31 24.76
N TYR A 200 14.26 15.88 25.12
CA TYR A 200 13.22 16.73 25.74
C TYR A 200 13.18 16.64 27.26
N ASP A 201 14.07 15.85 27.89
CA ASP A 201 14.24 15.85 29.34
C ASP A 201 15.12 17.04 29.74
N TYR A 202 14.57 17.94 30.58
CA TYR A 202 15.21 19.17 31.06
C TYR A 202 16.56 18.93 31.76
N ARG A 203 16.86 17.68 32.15
CA ARG A 203 18.15 17.29 32.77
C ARG A 203 19.26 17.01 31.76
N SER A 204 18.92 16.78 30.50
CA SER A 204 19.84 16.23 29.47
C SER A 204 20.07 17.19 28.30
N ALA A 205 19.27 18.25 28.19
CA ALA A 205 19.35 19.22 27.09
C ALA A 205 20.28 20.39 27.44
N GLY A 206 21.57 20.25 27.12
CA GLY A 206 22.45 21.41 26.93
C GLY A 206 22.26 22.04 25.54
N GLU A 207 22.71 23.28 25.34
CA GLU A 207 22.64 23.97 24.03
C GLU A 207 23.37 23.22 22.90
N ASP A 208 24.30 22.31 23.23
CA ASP A 208 25.12 21.51 22.30
C ASP A 208 24.72 20.03 22.22
N ALA A 209 23.51 19.65 22.64
CA ALA A 209 23.11 18.24 22.70
C ALA A 209 23.04 17.60 21.30
N ASP A 210 23.83 16.55 21.06
CA ASP A 210 23.89 15.83 19.78
C ASP A 210 22.64 14.97 19.57
N TRP A 211 21.88 15.29 18.53
CA TRP A 211 20.66 14.57 18.17
C TRP A 211 20.93 13.28 17.40
N GLY A 212 22.11 13.12 16.77
CA GLY A 212 22.37 12.01 15.86
C GLY A 212 21.22 11.76 14.88
N ASN A 213 20.72 10.52 14.82
CA ASN A 213 19.58 10.10 13.99
C ASN A 213 18.22 10.29 14.68
N ALA A 214 18.13 10.89 15.87
CA ALA A 214 16.89 10.94 16.61
C ALA A 214 15.85 11.91 16.04
N ARG A 215 16.27 12.91 15.24
CA ARG A 215 15.39 14.01 14.80
C ARG A 215 14.16 13.55 14.03
N ASP A 216 14.30 12.52 13.19
CA ASP A 216 13.24 11.93 12.37
C ASP A 216 12.75 10.58 12.92
N ALA A 217 13.14 10.23 14.15
CA ALA A 217 12.87 8.91 14.71
C ALA A 217 11.38 8.63 14.90
N VAL A 218 10.59 9.67 15.16
CA VAL A 218 9.14 9.57 15.33
C VAL A 218 8.48 9.22 14.00
N GLU A 219 8.82 9.94 12.94
CA GLU A 219 8.32 9.72 11.58
C GLU A 219 8.72 8.34 11.08
N ARG A 220 9.98 7.93 11.28
CA ARG A 220 10.46 6.59 10.94
C ARG A 220 9.73 5.50 11.74
N ALA A 221 9.43 5.72 13.02
CA ALA A 221 8.64 4.79 13.84
C ALA A 221 7.21 4.64 13.31
N VAL A 222 6.55 5.74 12.96
CA VAL A 222 5.22 5.71 12.33
C VAL A 222 5.27 4.95 11.01
N ALA A 223 6.26 5.23 10.16
CA ALA A 223 6.43 4.54 8.89
C ALA A 223 6.72 3.05 9.04
N PHE A 224 7.53 2.66 10.03
CA PHE A 224 7.78 1.26 10.35
C PHE A 224 6.51 0.52 10.78
N LEU A 225 5.67 1.15 11.61
CA LEU A 225 4.46 0.53 12.15
C LEU A 225 3.30 0.49 11.15
N THR A 226 3.18 1.51 10.29
CA THR A 226 2.01 1.67 9.40
C THR A 226 2.33 1.39 7.93
N SER A 227 3.60 1.21 7.58
CA SER A 227 4.13 1.11 6.21
C SER A 227 3.90 2.36 5.34
N ARG A 228 3.48 3.49 5.93
CA ARG A 228 3.25 4.76 5.25
C ARG A 228 4.01 5.86 5.97
N MET A 229 4.74 6.68 5.23
CA MET A 229 5.28 7.91 5.80
C MET A 229 4.10 8.83 6.15
N PRO A 230 4.10 9.45 7.35
CA PRO A 230 3.14 10.51 7.64
C PRO A 230 3.27 11.63 6.60
N ALA A 231 2.16 12.22 6.20
CA ALA A 231 2.19 13.41 5.34
C ALA A 231 2.72 14.59 6.14
N ASP A 232 3.60 15.38 5.52
CA ASP A 232 4.12 16.65 6.07
C ASP A 232 3.00 17.68 6.32
#